data_AF-A0A353B864-F1
#
_entry.id   AF-A0A353B864-F1
#
_cell.length_a   1.000
_cell.length_b   1.000
_cell.length_c   1.000
_cell.angle_alpha   90.00
_cell.angle_beta   90.00
_cell.angle_gamma   90.00
#
_symmetry.space_group_name_H-M   'P 1'
#
loop_
_entity.id
_entity.type
_entity.pdbx_description
1 polymer ?
#
loop_
_entity_poly.entity_id
_entity_poly.type
_entity_poly.pdbx_seq_one_letter_code
_entity_poly.pdbx_strand_id
1 'polypeptide(L)'
;MNAELLEEWGVLAIYWAVALLCWLQVRNCAATTHYGSIANRATEFWFVLCAALFAMGVNKAGDFQTPFIESLKTIGKSFGGAQHQTTLRVALVTAITAVSLALVGYAVHRYREQFTTRLALTVGLAGLGLFYAMRMVCIVGNIAKRNYWTNGPALEILSLVLIGVAIVRISQTNQTDASD
;
A
#
# COMPACT_ATOMS: atom_id res chain seq x y z
N MET A 1 10.27 22.71 -11.79
CA MET A 1 8.91 23.01 -11.28
C MET A 1 7.85 22.08 -11.88
N ASN A 2 7.83 21.83 -13.19
CA ASN A 2 6.78 20.98 -13.79
C ASN A 2 6.94 19.47 -13.52
N ALA A 3 8.16 18.95 -13.33
CA ALA A 3 8.41 17.51 -13.17
C ALA A 3 7.97 16.97 -11.79
N GLU A 4 8.25 17.69 -10.70
CA GLU A 4 7.87 17.28 -9.33
C GLU A 4 6.34 17.28 -9.17
N LEU A 5 5.66 18.29 -9.72
CA LEU A 5 4.19 18.34 -9.71
C LEU A 5 3.61 17.16 -10.52
N LEU A 6 4.13 16.91 -11.72
CA LEU A 6 3.68 15.79 -12.56
C LEU A 6 3.91 14.43 -11.88
N GLU A 7 5.00 14.29 -11.13
CA GLU A 7 5.30 13.09 -10.35
C GLU A 7 4.29 12.90 -9.21
N GLU A 8 4.01 13.93 -8.42
CA GLU A 8 3.05 13.84 -7.30
C GLU A 8 1.62 13.56 -7.76
N TRP A 9 1.14 14.29 -8.78
CA TRP A 9 -0.20 14.08 -9.36
C TRP A 9 -0.29 12.78 -10.16
N GLY A 10 0.80 12.38 -10.82
CA GLY A 10 0.90 11.11 -11.55
C GLY A 10 0.80 9.92 -10.60
N VAL A 11 1.56 9.94 -9.50
CA VAL A 11 1.49 8.89 -8.47
C VAL A 11 0.10 8.83 -7.83
N LEU A 12 -0.53 9.98 -7.54
CA LEU A 12 -1.91 10.05 -7.07
C LEU A 12 -2.88 9.34 -8.03
N ALA A 13 -2.79 9.65 -9.32
CA ALA A 13 -3.63 9.04 -10.34
C ALA A 13 -3.45 7.51 -10.38
N ILE A 14 -2.21 7.03 -10.21
CA ILE A 14 -1.92 5.58 -10.15
C ILE A 14 -2.57 4.96 -8.90
N TYR A 15 -2.46 5.58 -7.72
CA TYR A 15 -3.14 5.09 -6.51
C TYR A 15 -4.63 4.92 -6.73
N TRP A 16 -5.29 5.93 -7.31
CA TRP A 16 -6.73 5.90 -7.56
C TRP A 16 -7.12 4.91 -8.65
N ALA A 17 -6.29 4.76 -9.69
CA ALA A 17 -6.51 3.73 -10.70
C ALA A 17 -6.43 2.32 -10.08
N VAL A 18 -5.42 2.04 -9.26
CA VAL A 18 -5.29 0.73 -8.59
C VAL A 18 -6.39 0.53 -7.56
N ALA A 19 -6.80 1.57 -6.82
CA ALA A 19 -7.94 1.50 -5.91
C ALA A 19 -9.24 1.17 -6.66
N LEU A 20 -9.47 1.78 -7.82
CA LEU A 20 -10.62 1.46 -8.67
C LEU A 20 -10.58 0.00 -9.16
N LEU A 21 -9.40 -0.50 -9.55
CA LEU A 21 -9.22 -1.92 -9.89
C LEU A 21 -9.56 -2.84 -8.70
N CYS A 22 -9.11 -2.51 -7.49
CA CYS A 22 -9.49 -3.23 -6.28
C CYS A 22 -11.00 -3.20 -6.06
N TRP A 23 -11.66 -2.05 -6.27
CA TRP A 23 -13.11 -1.93 -6.14
C TRP A 23 -13.88 -2.78 -7.17
N LEU A 24 -13.41 -2.83 -8.42
CA LEU A 24 -13.97 -3.74 -9.42
C LEU A 24 -13.83 -5.21 -8.97
N GLN A 25 -12.71 -5.56 -8.35
CA GLN A 25 -12.50 -6.89 -7.80
C GLN A 25 -13.42 -7.18 -6.60
N VAL A 26 -13.70 -6.20 -5.73
CA VAL A 26 -14.72 -6.31 -4.67
C VAL A 26 -16.07 -6.68 -5.28
N ARG A 27 -16.49 -5.97 -6.34
CA ARG A 27 -17.77 -6.24 -7.01
C ARG A 27 -17.81 -7.64 -7.65
N ASN A 28 -16.73 -8.05 -8.30
CA ASN A 28 -16.64 -9.37 -8.92
C ASN A 28 -16.67 -10.50 -7.88
N CYS A 29 -15.94 -10.35 -6.78
CA CYS A 29 -15.99 -11.30 -5.66
C CYS A 29 -17.38 -11.32 -5.02
N ALA A 30 -18.01 -10.15 -4.80
CA ALA A 30 -19.35 -10.07 -4.24
C ALA A 30 -20.41 -10.71 -5.17
N ALA A 31 -20.34 -10.52 -6.49
CA ALA A 31 -21.27 -11.14 -7.43
C ALA A 31 -21.20 -12.68 -7.45
N THR A 32 -20.03 -13.24 -7.10
CA THR A 32 -19.80 -14.70 -7.05
C THR A 32 -20.07 -15.31 -5.66
N THR A 33 -20.46 -14.52 -4.66
CA THR A 33 -20.68 -14.97 -3.26
C THR A 33 -21.94 -15.81 -3.02
N HIS A 34 -22.62 -16.32 -4.05
CA HIS A 34 -23.78 -17.21 -3.84
C HIS A 34 -23.42 -18.51 -3.07
N TYR A 35 -22.14 -18.85 -2.91
CA TYR A 35 -21.68 -20.02 -2.15
C TYR A 35 -20.43 -19.73 -1.27
N GLY A 36 -20.63 -19.53 0.05
CA GLY A 36 -19.62 -19.86 1.09
C GLY A 36 -18.77 -18.74 1.71
N SER A 37 -18.22 -19.03 2.90
CA SER A 37 -17.44 -18.11 3.77
C SER A 37 -16.10 -17.63 3.19
N ILE A 38 -15.56 -18.34 2.19
CA ILE A 38 -14.27 -18.03 1.55
C ILE A 38 -14.39 -16.84 0.59
N ALA A 39 -15.56 -16.68 -0.05
CA ALA A 39 -15.82 -15.56 -0.96
C ALA A 39 -15.95 -14.21 -0.21
N ASN A 40 -16.45 -14.23 1.03
CA ASN A 40 -16.50 -13.04 1.89
C ASN A 40 -15.09 -12.52 2.25
N ARG A 41 -14.16 -13.39 2.64
CA ARG A 41 -12.79 -12.96 3.01
C ARG A 41 -12.03 -12.31 1.86
N ALA A 42 -12.22 -12.79 0.62
CA ALA A 42 -11.62 -12.18 -0.55
C ALA A 42 -12.17 -10.77 -0.81
N THR A 43 -13.49 -10.61 -0.69
CA THR A 43 -14.17 -9.32 -0.81
C THR A 43 -13.67 -8.32 0.25
N GLU A 44 -13.54 -8.77 1.50
CA GLU A 44 -12.98 -7.98 2.60
C GLU A 44 -11.54 -7.52 2.32
N PHE A 45 -10.66 -8.42 1.86
CA PHE A 45 -9.29 -8.06 1.50
C PHE A 45 -9.22 -6.99 0.42
N TRP A 46 -9.96 -7.16 -0.67
CA TRP A 46 -9.96 -6.18 -1.77
C TRP A 46 -10.56 -4.85 -1.36
N PHE A 47 -11.57 -4.87 -0.49
CA PHE A 47 -12.17 -3.66 0.06
C PHE A 47 -11.18 -2.91 0.95
N VAL A 48 -10.53 -3.61 1.88
CA VAL A 48 -9.50 -3.02 2.76
C VAL A 48 -8.34 -2.47 1.93
N LEU A 49 -7.87 -3.20 0.92
CA LEU A 49 -6.81 -2.74 0.04
C LEU A 49 -7.24 -1.51 -0.79
N CYS A 50 -8.48 -1.48 -1.30
CA CYS A 50 -9.06 -0.33 -1.98
C CYS A 50 -9.08 0.91 -1.06
N ALA A 51 -9.62 0.77 0.14
CA ALA A 51 -9.70 1.86 1.11
C ALA A 51 -8.31 2.37 1.50
N ALA A 52 -7.36 1.46 1.72
CA ALA A 52 -5.97 1.80 2.03
C ALA A 52 -5.30 2.57 0.89
N LEU A 53 -5.40 2.10 -0.35
CA LEU A 53 -4.81 2.78 -1.52
C LEU A 53 -5.46 4.14 -1.79
N PHE A 54 -6.78 4.26 -1.61
CA PHE A 54 -7.47 5.53 -1.73
C PHE A 54 -7.01 6.52 -0.66
N ALA A 55 -6.96 6.10 0.60
CA ALA A 55 -6.47 6.91 1.70
C ALA A 55 -4.99 7.30 1.52
N MET A 56 -4.16 6.40 1.00
CA MET A 56 -2.77 6.68 0.63
C MET A 56 -2.66 7.73 -0.48
N GLY A 57 -3.50 7.66 -1.52
CA GLY A 57 -3.59 8.69 -2.54
C GLY A 57 -3.96 10.05 -1.96
N VAL A 58 -5.03 10.11 -1.16
CA VAL A 58 -5.44 11.34 -0.47
C VAL A 58 -4.31 11.88 0.43
N ASN A 59 -3.62 11.00 1.16
CA ASN A 59 -2.46 11.35 1.98
C ASN A 59 -1.27 11.86 1.15
N LYS A 60 -1.06 11.36 -0.07
CA LYS A 60 -0.02 11.85 -0.99
C LYS A 60 -0.33 13.28 -1.44
N ALA A 61 -1.58 13.57 -1.80
CA ALA A 61 -2.00 14.89 -2.28
C ALA A 61 -2.05 15.95 -1.17
N GLY A 62 -2.50 15.60 0.03
CA GLY A 62 -2.62 16.52 1.16
C GLY A 62 -1.42 16.57 2.11
N ASP A 63 -0.45 15.68 1.92
CA ASP A 63 0.68 15.43 2.83
C ASP A 63 0.28 15.36 4.31
N PHE A 64 -0.84 14.69 4.64
CA PHE A 64 -1.35 14.60 6.03
C PHE A 64 -0.38 13.86 6.98
N GLN A 65 0.52 13.06 6.44
CA GLN A 65 1.52 12.31 7.18
C GLN A 65 2.56 13.21 7.88
N THR A 66 3.01 14.29 7.24
CA THR A 66 3.99 15.21 7.82
C THR A 66 3.46 15.92 9.09
N PRO A 67 2.32 16.64 9.07
CA PRO A 67 1.79 17.31 10.25
C PRO A 67 1.35 16.33 11.34
N PHE A 68 0.87 15.13 10.97
CA PHE A 68 0.57 14.08 11.94
C PHE A 68 1.83 13.64 12.70
N ILE A 69 2.94 13.38 12.00
CA ILE A 69 4.21 12.99 12.63
C ILE A 69 4.81 14.14 13.45
N GLU A 70 4.69 15.38 12.99
CA GLU A 70 5.11 16.55 13.78
C GLU A 70 4.31 16.69 15.07
N SER A 71 3.01 16.41 15.04
CA SER A 71 2.16 16.35 16.23
C SER A 71 2.60 15.23 17.17
N LEU A 72 2.88 14.03 16.65
CA LEU A 72 3.39 12.90 17.45
C LEU A 72 4.77 13.21 18.06
N LYS A 73 5.66 13.90 17.33
CA LYS A 73 6.94 14.37 17.86
C LYS A 73 6.73 15.36 19.01
N THR A 74 5.78 16.28 18.87
CA THR A 74 5.46 17.30 19.89
C THR A 74 4.92 16.64 21.16
N ILE A 75 4.00 15.69 21.01
CA ILE A 75 3.49 14.87 22.11
C ILE A 75 4.63 14.07 22.76
N GLY A 76 5.45 13.37 21.96
CA GLY A 76 6.59 12.61 22.46
C GLY A 76 7.62 13.45 23.22
N LYS A 77 7.82 14.72 22.82
CA LYS A 77 8.66 15.67 23.57
C LYS A 77 8.04 16.03 24.92
N SER A 78 6.72 16.24 24.99
CA SER A 78 6.04 16.56 26.25
C SER A 78 6.09 15.43 27.29
N PHE A 79 6.24 14.17 26.85
CA PHE A 79 6.39 13.01 27.75
C PHE A 79 7.83 12.74 28.21
N GLY A 80 8.80 13.55 27.79
CA GLY A 80 10.13 13.59 28.40
C GLY A 80 11.05 12.41 28.05
N GLY A 81 11.97 12.63 27.11
CA GLY A 81 13.15 11.76 26.94
C GLY A 81 13.86 11.98 25.62
N ALA A 82 15.20 12.06 25.63
CA ALA A 82 16.03 12.18 24.42
C ALA A 82 15.83 11.02 23.41
N GLN A 83 15.27 9.89 23.86
CA GLN A 83 14.99 8.69 23.04
C GLN A 83 13.63 8.68 22.31
N HIS A 84 12.75 9.68 22.51
CA HIS A 84 11.40 9.67 21.94
C HIS A 84 11.37 9.55 20.40
N GLN A 85 12.32 10.15 19.69
CA GLN A 85 12.38 10.06 18.22
C GLN A 85 12.71 8.64 17.74
N THR A 86 13.63 7.96 18.44
CA THR A 86 13.99 6.58 18.13
C THR A 86 12.83 5.65 18.42
N THR A 87 12.17 5.79 19.57
CA THR A 87 11.00 4.98 19.94
C THR A 87 9.84 5.19 18.95
N LEU A 88 9.55 6.44 18.57
CA LEU A 88 8.52 6.76 17.59
C LEU A 88 8.85 6.18 16.21
N ARG A 89 10.10 6.28 15.77
CA ARG A 89 10.57 5.71 14.50
C ARG A 89 10.38 4.19 14.49
N VAL A 90 10.84 3.50 15.54
CA VAL A 90 10.72 2.04 15.65
C VAL A 90 9.25 1.65 15.65
N ALA A 91 8.40 2.29 16.48
CA ALA A 91 6.99 1.98 16.55
C ALA A 91 6.28 2.12 15.19
N LEU A 92 6.51 3.21 14.47
CA LEU A 92 5.90 3.45 13.15
C LEU A 92 6.41 2.47 12.08
N VAL A 93 7.73 2.22 12.04
CA VAL A 93 8.32 1.26 11.09
C VAL A 93 7.81 -0.15 11.37
N THR A 94 7.76 -0.56 12.64
CA THR A 94 7.23 -1.87 13.05
C THR A 94 5.76 -2.00 12.68
N ALA A 95 4.93 -0.98 12.92
CA ALA A 95 3.52 -0.99 12.57
C ALA A 95 3.30 -1.17 11.05
N ILE A 96 4.00 -0.38 10.23
CA ILE A 96 3.93 -0.49 8.76
C ILE A 96 4.39 -1.86 8.30
N THR A 97 5.54 -2.32 8.81
CA THR A 97 6.11 -3.62 8.43
C THR A 97 5.16 -4.76 8.79
N ALA A 98 4.54 -4.71 9.97
CA ALA A 98 3.57 -5.72 10.41
C ALA A 98 2.34 -5.76 9.48
N VAL A 99 1.79 -4.60 9.11
CA VAL A 99 0.66 -4.51 8.16
C VAL A 99 1.07 -5.04 6.79
N SER A 100 2.24 -4.65 6.28
CA SER A 100 2.73 -5.12 4.98
C SER A 100 2.97 -6.63 4.96
N LEU A 101 3.56 -7.19 6.02
CA LEU A 101 3.75 -8.64 6.14
C LEU A 101 2.42 -9.39 6.26
N ALA A 102 1.43 -8.84 6.96
CA ALA A 102 0.10 -9.44 7.05
C ALA A 102 -0.59 -9.48 5.67
N LEU A 103 -0.53 -8.38 4.91
CA LEU A 103 -1.08 -8.31 3.54
C LEU A 103 -0.35 -9.27 2.60
N VAL A 104 0.98 -9.35 2.67
CA VAL A 104 1.78 -10.30 1.89
C VAL A 104 1.45 -11.74 2.26
N GLY A 105 1.40 -12.06 3.56
CA GLY A 105 1.06 -13.40 4.05
C GLY A 105 -0.32 -13.84 3.58
N TYR A 106 -1.30 -12.94 3.61
CA TYR A 106 -2.63 -13.19 3.06
C TYR A 106 -2.58 -13.46 1.56
N ALA A 107 -1.89 -12.63 0.77
CA ALA A 107 -1.76 -12.81 -0.67
C ALA A 107 -1.07 -14.13 -1.04
N VAL A 108 0.01 -14.50 -0.33
CA VAL A 108 0.73 -15.77 -0.52
C VAL A 108 -0.16 -16.97 -0.23
N HIS A 109 -0.92 -16.92 0.87
CA HIS A 109 -1.82 -18.00 1.25
C HIS A 109 -2.98 -18.15 0.23
N ARG A 110 -3.60 -17.04 -0.17
CA ARG A 110 -4.80 -17.05 -1.02
C ARG A 110 -4.49 -17.41 -2.47
N TYR A 111 -3.40 -16.91 -3.03
CA TYR A 111 -3.03 -17.06 -4.45
C TYR A 111 -1.93 -18.11 -4.66
N ARG A 112 -1.83 -19.12 -3.78
CA ARG A 112 -0.75 -20.10 -3.76
C ARG A 112 -0.54 -20.83 -5.11
N GLU A 113 -1.62 -21.04 -5.86
CA GLU A 113 -1.66 -21.81 -7.13
C GLU A 113 -1.38 -20.92 -8.35
N GLN A 114 -1.53 -19.59 -8.22
CA GLN A 114 -1.26 -18.63 -9.27
C GLN A 114 0.11 -17.97 -9.04
N PHE A 115 1.19 -18.66 -9.44
CA PHE A 115 2.57 -18.23 -9.16
C PHE A 115 2.85 -16.77 -9.54
N THR A 116 2.46 -16.36 -10.75
CA THR A 116 2.70 -15.00 -11.26
C THR A 116 1.91 -13.94 -10.51
N THR A 117 0.62 -14.18 -10.26
CA THR A 117 -0.25 -13.31 -9.44
C THR A 117 0.30 -13.15 -8.03
N ARG A 118 0.68 -14.27 -7.41
CA ARG A 118 1.27 -14.30 -6.07
C ARG A 118 2.55 -13.49 -6.01
N LEU A 119 3.46 -13.71 -6.96
CA LEU A 119 4.74 -13.00 -7.03
C LEU A 119 4.51 -11.49 -7.20
N ALA A 120 3.64 -11.09 -8.13
CA ALA A 120 3.31 -9.69 -8.39
C ALA A 120 2.68 -9.00 -7.15
N LEU A 121 1.69 -9.62 -6.50
CA LEU A 121 1.12 -9.07 -5.25
C LEU A 121 2.14 -9.00 -4.12
N THR A 122 2.97 -10.04 -3.97
CA THR A 122 3.97 -10.09 -2.90
C THR A 122 5.00 -9.00 -3.07
N VAL A 123 5.60 -8.89 -4.26
CA VAL A 123 6.61 -7.86 -4.55
C VAL A 123 5.97 -6.47 -4.52
N GLY A 124 4.76 -6.32 -5.05
CA GLY A 124 4.01 -5.06 -5.02
C GLY A 124 3.75 -4.56 -3.59
N LEU A 125 3.11 -5.39 -2.75
CA LEU A 125 2.77 -5.06 -1.37
C LEU A 125 4.02 -4.89 -0.48
N ALA A 126 5.04 -5.74 -0.66
CA ALA A 126 6.29 -5.63 0.09
C ALA A 126 7.05 -4.36 -0.28
N GLY A 127 7.12 -4.02 -1.58
CA GLY A 127 7.75 -2.78 -2.04
C GLY A 127 7.01 -1.53 -1.56
N LEU A 128 5.67 -1.56 -1.53
CA LEU A 128 4.85 -0.46 -0.98
C LEU A 128 5.11 -0.30 0.52
N GLY A 129 5.15 -1.42 1.26
CA GLY A 129 5.51 -1.44 2.68
C GLY A 129 6.89 -0.88 2.96
N LEU A 130 7.88 -1.32 2.19
CA LEU A 130 9.26 -0.85 2.29
C LEU A 130 9.35 0.65 1.98
N PHE A 131 8.65 1.13 0.95
CA PHE A 131 8.60 2.55 0.61
C PHE A 131 8.07 3.39 1.78
N TYR A 132 6.94 2.99 2.39
CA TYR A 132 6.37 3.71 3.53
C TYR A 132 7.24 3.62 4.78
N ALA A 133 7.86 2.47 5.05
CA ALA A 133 8.82 2.31 6.15
C ALA A 133 10.02 3.26 5.98
N MET A 134 10.60 3.32 4.78
CA MET A 134 11.68 4.27 4.46
C MET A 134 11.21 5.73 4.60
N ARG A 135 9.99 6.06 4.14
CA ARG A 135 9.41 7.40 4.30
C ARG A 135 9.36 7.81 5.77
N MET A 136 8.89 6.92 6.64
CA MET A 136 8.83 7.17 8.09
C MET A 136 10.21 7.38 8.69
N VAL A 137 11.20 6.59 8.30
CA VAL A 137 12.57 6.77 8.78
C VAL A 137 13.10 8.17 8.42
N CYS A 138 12.89 8.60 7.17
CA CYS A 138 13.31 9.92 6.71
C CYS A 138 12.60 11.07 7.45
N ILE A 139 11.27 11.03 7.55
CA ILE A 139 10.49 12.09 8.22
C ILE A 139 10.82 12.12 9.72
N VAL A 140 10.89 10.98 10.40
CA VAL A 140 11.05 10.95 11.86
C VAL A 140 12.44 11.38 12.30
N GLY A 141 13.51 10.85 11.69
CA GLY A 141 14.87 11.17 12.15
C GLY A 141 15.64 12.14 11.27
N ASN A 142 14.92 13.02 10.55
CA ASN A 142 15.48 14.22 9.94
C ASN A 142 16.65 13.94 8.96
N ILE A 143 16.66 12.77 8.33
CA ILE A 143 17.72 12.36 7.40
C ILE A 143 17.51 13.12 6.09
N ALA A 144 18.60 13.66 5.52
CA ALA A 144 18.57 14.46 4.31
C ALA A 144 17.75 13.78 3.20
N LYS A 145 16.72 14.49 2.72
CA LYS A 145 15.75 14.07 1.70
C LYS A 145 16.41 13.54 0.41
N ARG A 146 17.64 13.93 0.12
CA ARG A 146 18.27 13.80 -1.21
C ARG A 146 18.43 12.37 -1.76
N ASN A 147 18.63 11.34 -0.93
CA ASN A 147 18.77 9.96 -1.41
C ASN A 147 17.43 9.19 -1.47
N TYR A 148 16.45 9.62 -0.68
CA TYR A 148 15.14 8.98 -0.61
C TYR A 148 14.25 9.38 -1.79
N TRP A 149 14.27 10.66 -2.16
CA TRP A 149 13.41 11.20 -3.22
C TRP A 149 13.84 10.79 -4.63
N THR A 150 15.06 10.29 -4.84
CA THR A 150 15.53 9.86 -6.17
C THR A 150 15.01 8.48 -6.57
N ASN A 151 14.93 7.53 -5.62
CA ASN A 151 14.55 6.14 -5.90
C ASN A 151 13.23 5.71 -5.26
N GLY A 152 12.76 6.44 -4.23
CA GLY A 152 11.50 6.16 -3.54
C GLY A 152 10.28 6.17 -4.47
N PRO A 153 10.10 7.22 -5.30
CA PRO A 153 8.96 7.29 -6.22
C PRO A 153 8.94 6.15 -7.24
N ALA A 154 10.11 5.75 -7.76
CA ALA A 154 10.22 4.62 -8.68
C ALA A 154 9.79 3.29 -8.02
N LEU A 155 10.19 3.06 -6.76
CA LEU A 155 9.76 1.89 -6.00
C LEU A 155 8.23 1.91 -5.76
N GLU A 156 7.68 3.06 -5.38
CA GLU A 156 6.24 3.25 -5.17
C GLU A 156 5.44 2.96 -6.45
N ILE A 157 5.84 3.53 -7.58
CA ILE A 157 5.21 3.31 -8.88
C ILE A 157 5.31 1.85 -9.29
N LEU A 158 6.49 1.24 -9.20
CA LEU A 158 6.69 -0.17 -9.55
C LEU A 158 5.79 -1.07 -8.69
N SER A 159 5.69 -0.80 -7.40
CA SER A 159 4.81 -1.53 -6.49
C SER A 159 3.34 -1.43 -6.88
N LEU A 160 2.86 -0.24 -7.20
CA LEU A 160 1.48 -0.03 -7.63
C LEU A 160 1.19 -0.71 -8.97
N VAL A 161 2.13 -0.66 -9.92
CA VAL A 161 2.02 -1.35 -11.20
C VAL A 161 1.91 -2.86 -11.00
N LEU A 162 2.75 -3.45 -10.14
CA LEU A 162 2.71 -4.89 -9.86
C LEU A 162 1.39 -5.32 -9.20
N ILE A 163 0.84 -4.50 -8.29
CA ILE A 163 -0.49 -4.74 -7.70
C ILE A 163 -1.56 -4.68 -8.81
N GLY A 164 -1.52 -3.66 -9.67
CA GLY A 164 -2.44 -3.52 -10.80
C GLY A 164 -2.39 -4.71 -11.77
N VAL A 165 -1.20 -5.15 -12.15
CA VAL A 165 -0.98 -6.33 -13.02
C VAL A 165 -1.61 -7.58 -12.39
N ALA A 166 -1.44 -7.76 -11.09
CA ALA A 166 -2.03 -8.91 -10.40
C ALA A 166 -3.56 -8.87 -10.40
N ILE A 167 -4.18 -7.69 -10.18
CA ILE A 167 -5.63 -7.55 -10.21
C ILE A 167 -6.19 -7.87 -11.60
N VAL A 168 -5.55 -7.37 -12.65
CA VAL A 168 -5.95 -7.64 -14.04
C VAL A 168 -5.84 -9.13 -14.35
N ARG A 169 -4.75 -9.79 -13.93
CA ARG A 169 -4.57 -11.24 -14.10
C ARG A 169 -5.66 -12.05 -13.40
N ILE A 170 -5.99 -11.71 -12.15
CA ILE A 170 -7.07 -12.37 -11.40
C ILE A 170 -8.41 -12.20 -12.12
N SER A 171 -8.69 -11.00 -12.63
CA SER A 171 -9.93 -10.72 -13.37
C SER A 171 -10.03 -11.57 -14.64
N GLN A 172 -8.92 -11.74 -15.38
CA GLN A 172 -8.88 -12.58 -16.57
C GLN A 172 -9.12 -14.06 -16.25
N THR A 173 -8.46 -14.59 -15.21
CA THR A 173 -8.65 -16.00 -14.80
C THR A 173 -10.10 -16.27 -14.41
N ASN A 174 -10.72 -15.37 -13.63
CA ASN A 174 -12.12 -15.53 -13.23
C ASN A 174 -13.11 -15.46 -14.42
N GLN A 175 -12.76 -14.80 -15.52
CA GLN A 175 -13.59 -14.75 -16.72
C GLN A 175 -13.50 -16.05 -17.52
N THR A 176 -12.30 -16.65 -17.62
CA THR A 176 -12.09 -17.94 -18.29
C THR A 176 -12.85 -19.05 -17.58
N ASP A 177 -12.80 -19.09 -16.25
CA ASP A 177 -13.50 -20.12 -15.45
C ASP A 177 -15.04 -20.00 -15.51
N ALA A 178 -15.57 -18.85 -15.96
CA ALA A 178 -17.02 -18.61 -16.07
C ALA A 178 -17.61 -18.91 -17.46
N SER A 179 -16.75 -19.13 -18.47
CA SER A 179 -17.17 -19.44 -19.85
C SER A 179 -17.20 -20.94 -20.17
N ASP A 180 -16.66 -21.77 -19.27
CA ASP A 180 -16.67 -23.23 -19.34
C ASP A 180 -17.84 -23.83 -18.54
#